data_AF-A0A7K2P0T0-F1
#
_entry.id   AF-A0A7K2P0T0-F1
#
_cell.length_a   1.000
_cell.length_b   1.000
_cell.length_c   1.000
_cell.angle_alpha   90.00
_cell.angle_beta   90.00
_cell.angle_gamma   90.00
#
_symmetry.space_group_name_H-M   'P 1'
#
loop_
_entity.id
_entity.type
_entity.pdbx_description
1 polymer ?
#
loop_
_entity_poly.entity_id
_entity_poly.type
_entity_poly.pdbx_seq_one_letter_code
_entity_poly.pdbx_strand_id
1 'polypeptide(L)' 'MTPNRHNQSTRQTPSDSDTVLDAVRDCVLAVGVRRTTMTDVARRAGVSRMTLYRRWPDVRSLVG' A
#
# COMPACT_ATOMS: atom_id res chain seq x y z
N MET A 1 -11.56 -35.23 -17.79
CA MET A 1 -12.69 -34.27 -17.84
C MET A 1 -12.40 -33.15 -16.86
N THR A 2 -12.11 -31.93 -17.35
CA THR A 2 -12.21 -30.64 -16.63
C THR A 2 -13.70 -30.32 -16.38
N PRO A 3 -14.08 -29.54 -15.34
CA PRO A 3 -13.72 -28.12 -15.19
C PRO A 3 -13.31 -27.73 -13.75
N ASN A 4 -12.24 -26.98 -13.51
CA ASN A 4 -12.08 -25.52 -13.66
C ASN A 4 -13.34 -24.67 -13.34
N ARG A 5 -13.67 -24.51 -12.05
CA ARG A 5 -14.48 -23.37 -11.58
C ARG A 5 -14.31 -23.15 -10.07
N HIS A 6 -13.30 -22.37 -9.67
CA HIS A 6 -13.44 -21.53 -8.47
C HIS A 6 -13.32 -20.08 -8.93
N ASN A 7 -14.49 -19.58 -9.31
CA ASN A 7 -14.81 -18.24 -9.72
C ASN A 7 -15.37 -17.54 -8.47
N GLN A 8 -14.87 -16.33 -8.20
CA GLN A 8 -15.46 -15.26 -7.36
C GLN A 8 -15.40 -15.42 -5.85
N SER A 9 -14.44 -14.72 -5.23
CA SER A 9 -14.73 -13.62 -4.29
C SER A 9 -13.41 -13.19 -3.66
N THR A 10 -12.63 -12.37 -4.36
CA THR A 10 -11.73 -11.44 -3.69
C THR A 10 -12.60 -10.42 -2.95
N ARG A 11 -13.22 -10.83 -1.85
CA ARG A 11 -13.33 -9.91 -0.71
C ARG A 11 -11.88 -9.73 -0.29
N GLN A 12 -11.17 -8.83 -0.96
CA GLN A 12 -9.92 -8.30 -0.46
C GLN A 12 -10.31 -7.67 0.87
N THR A 13 -10.23 -8.43 1.96
CA THR A 13 -9.82 -7.82 3.23
C THR A 13 -8.54 -7.08 2.85
N PRO A 14 -8.53 -5.74 2.95
CA PRO A 14 -7.39 -4.96 2.53
C PRO A 14 -6.17 -5.57 3.21
N SER A 15 -5.25 -6.12 2.43
CA SER A 15 -3.97 -6.49 2.98
C SER A 15 -3.35 -5.21 3.54
N ASP A 16 -2.58 -5.29 4.62
CA ASP A 16 -1.79 -4.14 5.09
C ASP A 16 -0.95 -3.52 3.96
N SER A 17 -0.61 -4.30 2.94
CA SER A 17 0.05 -3.79 1.74
C SER A 17 -0.87 -2.94 0.86
N ASP A 18 -2.13 -3.35 0.67
CA ASP A 18 -3.08 -2.62 -0.18
C ASP A 18 -3.46 -1.28 0.45
N THR A 19 -3.68 -1.26 1.78
CA THR A 19 -3.96 -0.01 2.52
C THR A 19 -2.78 0.96 2.49
N VAL A 20 -1.55 0.44 2.52
CA VAL A 20 -0.34 1.24 2.37
C VAL A 20 -0.23 1.81 0.97
N LEU A 21 -0.52 1.04 -0.08
CA LEU A 21 -0.47 1.52 -1.47
C LEU A 21 -1.53 2.62 -1.72
N ASP A 22 -2.74 2.45 -1.20
CA ASP A 22 -3.77 3.49 -1.25
C ASP A 22 -3.34 4.77 -0.52
N ALA A 23 -2.76 4.62 0.68
CA ALA A 23 -2.22 5.75 1.44
C ALA A 23 -1.07 6.46 0.70
N VAL A 24 -0.20 5.72 0.00
CA VAL A 24 0.86 6.29 -0.83
C VAL A 24 0.26 7.10 -1.96
N ARG A 25 -0.72 6.54 -2.68
CA ARG A 25 -1.42 7.23 -3.76
C ARG A 25 -2.02 8.54 -3.27
N ASP A 26 -2.71 8.53 -2.14
CA ASP A 26 -3.30 9.73 -1.55
C ASP A 26 -2.26 10.77 -1.14
N CYS A 27 -1.15 10.34 -0.51
CA CYS A 27 -0.04 11.24 -0.18
C CYS A 27 0.55 11.89 -1.44
N VAL A 28 0.79 11.08 -2.49
CA VAL A 28 1.36 11.57 -3.75
C VAL A 28 0.42 12.54 -4.44
N LEU A 29 -0.89 12.28 -4.45
CA LEU A 29 -1.88 13.19 -5.00
C LEU A 29 -1.98 14.50 -4.19
N ALA A 30 -1.79 14.44 -2.87
CA ALA A 30 -1.90 15.61 -2.00
C ALA A 30 -0.67 16.54 -2.06
N VAL A 31 0.55 16.00 -2.04
CA VAL A 31 1.79 16.81 -1.90
C VAL A 31 2.80 16.61 -3.03
N GLY A 32 2.56 15.64 -3.92
CA GLY A 32 3.49 15.22 -4.97
C GLY A 32 4.54 14.22 -4.47
N VAL A 33 5.11 13.46 -5.41
CA VAL A 33 6.09 12.39 -5.13
C VAL A 33 7.29 12.89 -4.33
N ARG A 34 7.85 14.05 -4.68
CA ARG A 34 9.06 14.59 -4.04
C ARG A 34 8.87 14.96 -2.56
N ARG A 35 7.64 15.28 -2.14
CA ARG A 35 7.32 15.70 -0.77
C ARG A 35 6.69 14.58 0.05
N THR A 36 6.36 13.44 -0.56
CA THR A 36 5.77 12.30 0.14
C THR A 36 6.82 11.63 1.01
N THR A 37 6.52 11.42 2.30
CA THR A 37 7.41 10.73 3.24
C THR A 37 6.79 9.43 3.77
N MET A 38 7.63 8.51 4.23
CA MET A 38 7.18 7.27 4.91
C MET A 38 6.33 7.57 6.15
N THR A 39 6.57 8.71 6.80
CA THR A 39 5.78 9.15 7.96
C THR A 39 4.36 9.54 7.56
N ASP A 40 4.20 10.27 6.45
CA ASP A 40 2.88 10.66 5.93
C ASP A 40 2.08 9.43 5.51
N VAL A 41 2.74 8.47 4.85
CA VAL A 41 2.17 7.19 4.45
C VAL A 41 1.76 6.37 5.67
N ALA A 42 2.64 6.20 6.66
CA ALA A 42 2.35 5.45 7.88
C ALA A 42 1.13 6.03 8.62
N ARG A 43 1.09 7.35 8.75
CA ARG A 43 -0.02 8.06 9.40
C ARG A 43 -1.34 7.85 8.68
N ARG A 44 -1.32 7.85 7.34
CA ARG A 44 -2.51 7.69 6.51
C ARG A 44 -2.98 6.24 6.40
N ALA A 45 -2.06 5.29 6.34
CA ALA A 45 -2.35 3.86 6.33
C ALA A 45 -2.70 3.29 7.72
N GLY A 46 -2.50 4.06 8.79
CA GLY A 46 -2.76 3.60 10.16
C GLY A 46 -1.77 2.55 10.67
N VAL A 47 -0.56 2.50 10.08
CA VAL A 47 0.48 1.52 10.42
C VAL A 47 1.68 2.18 11.08
N SER A 48 2.49 1.40 11.80
CA SER A 48 3.77 1.89 12.30
C SER A 48 4.78 2.10 11.17
N ARG A 49 5.63 3.12 11.30
CA ARG A 49 6.79 3.33 10.42
C ARG A 49 7.70 2.09 10.37
N MET A 50 7.84 1.36 11.49
CA MET A 50 8.64 0.14 11.56
C MET A 50 8.09 -0.97 10.64
N THR A 51 6.76 -1.05 10.51
CA THR A 51 6.08 -1.99 9.61
C THR A 51 6.40 -1.67 8.15
N LEU A 52 6.41 -0.38 7.80
CA LEU A 52 6.79 0.06 6.46
C LEU A 52 8.26 -0.21 6.16
N TYR A 53 9.18 0.22 7.02
CA TYR A 53 10.63 0.05 6.80
C TYR A 53 11.08 -1.41 6.70
N ARG A 54 10.36 -2.33 7.36
CA ARG A 54 10.62 -3.78 7.23
C ARG A 54 10.35 -4.33 5.84
N ARG A 55 9.51 -3.68 5.04
CA ARG A 55 9.01 -4.19 3.76
C ARG A 55 9.40 -3.32 2.58
N TRP A 56 9.45 -2.01 2.79
CA TRP A 56 9.89 -1.02 1.81
C TRP A 56 10.95 -0.13 2.44
N PRO A 57 12.18 -0.13 1.90
CA PRO A 57 13.26 0.67 2.45
C PRO A 57 13.03 2.17 2.26
N ASP A 58 12.31 2.58 1.22
CA ASP A 58 11.99 3.98 0.94
C ASP A 58 10.65 4.19 0.19
N VAL A 59 10.24 5.46 0.08
CA VAL A 59 9.03 5.86 -0.66
C VAL A 59 9.15 5.59 -2.16
N ARG A 60 10.38 5.61 -2.72
CA ARG A 60 10.57 5.30 -4.14
C ARG A 60 10.19 3.86 -4.45
N SER A 61 10.46 2.94 -3.53
CA SER A 61 10.07 1.53 -3.59
C SER A 61 8.55 1.31 -3.47
N LEU A 62 7.78 2.34 -3.11
CA LEU A 62 6.32 2.32 -3.04
C LEU A 62 5.66 2.96 -4.27
N VAL A 63 6.41 3.77 -5.03
CA VAL A 63 5.92 4.50 -6.21
C VAL A 63 6.47 3.89 -7.52
N GLY A 64 7.53 3.08 -7.42
CA GLY A 64 8.21 2.41 -8.53
C GLY A 64 7.79 0.95 -8.71
#